data_AF-A0A956R559-F1
#
_entry.id   AF-A0A956R559-F1
#
_cell.length_a   1.000
_cell.length_b   1.000
_cell.length_c   1.000
_cell.angle_alpha   90.00
_cell.angle_beta   90.00
_cell.angle_gamma   90.00
#
_symmetry.space_group_name_H-M   'P 1'
#
loop_
_entity.id
_entity.type
_entity.pdbx_description
1 polymer ?
#
loop_
_entity_poly.entity_id
_entity_poly.type
_entity_poly.pdbx_seq_one_letter_code
_entity_poly.pdbx_strand_id
1 'polypeptide(L)'
;MKSDRRANGWVRRVARGLGTLGLGALVMGCYVGTDEAPVAQPRSLQGVEVDGALTVTSRGDFVFDAGARALFDHFLAAEGEVDDASLHARVRQEIDLRLAGQDAAEQAWDAFVGYVEYRHEVSALAEHYAGSDPHAALEPMLEQLGEIRASTIGDVPGVPDDGPRLRAALTARAALEDPQLDPAERTSRLTALRADLGQGPEPEAPSRILSRIHAALESIPADDVEARRAVLTELAGDAAAERWLALERRRVEALAAEG
;
A
#
# COMPACT_ATOMS: atom_id res chain seq x y z
N MET A 1 45.69 6.81 -24.28
CA MET A 1 45.09 6.22 -25.51
C MET A 1 43.64 5.90 -25.15
N LYS A 2 42.71 6.87 -25.29
CA LYS A 2 41.65 6.94 -26.34
C LYS A 2 40.88 5.60 -26.48
N SER A 3 39.57 5.47 -26.38
CA SER A 3 38.37 6.35 -26.41
C SER A 3 37.26 5.63 -25.60
N ASP A 4 36.39 6.26 -24.81
CA ASP A 4 35.31 7.21 -25.11
C ASP A 4 34.13 6.68 -25.96
N ARG A 5 32.92 6.85 -25.38
CA ARG A 5 31.54 6.83 -25.93
C ARG A 5 30.87 5.52 -26.34
N ARG A 6 29.70 5.24 -25.72
CA ARG A 6 28.38 5.21 -26.40
C ARG A 6 27.25 5.66 -25.48
N ALA A 7 26.71 6.85 -25.78
CA ALA A 7 25.36 7.26 -25.45
C ALA A 7 24.44 6.84 -26.61
N ASN A 8 23.30 6.21 -26.30
CA ASN A 8 22.16 6.02 -27.18
C ASN A 8 20.98 6.73 -26.48
N GLY A 9 20.18 7.63 -27.07
CA GLY A 9 19.98 7.94 -28.47
C GLY A 9 18.57 7.55 -28.89
N TRP A 10 17.53 8.23 -28.39
CA TRP A 10 16.17 8.12 -28.94
C TRP A 10 15.63 9.48 -29.40
N VAL A 11 15.88 9.71 -30.69
CA VAL A 11 15.03 10.33 -31.72
C VAL A 11 14.35 11.68 -31.41
N ARG A 12 14.97 12.75 -31.95
CA ARG A 12 14.29 13.94 -32.46
C ARG A 12 14.33 13.95 -33.99
N ARG A 13 13.20 14.18 -34.66
CA ARG A 13 13.08 14.94 -35.94
C ARG A 13 11.64 14.97 -36.46
N VAL A 14 11.10 16.16 -36.71
CA VAL A 14 10.40 16.70 -37.92
C VAL A 14 10.13 18.19 -37.59
N ALA A 15 10.19 19.22 -38.43
CA ALA A 15 10.87 19.59 -39.66
C ALA A 15 10.77 21.13 -39.75
N ARG A 16 11.70 21.78 -40.45
CA ARG A 16 11.67 23.23 -40.74
C ARG A 16 10.83 23.50 -41.99
N GLY A 17 10.12 24.64 -42.01
CA GLY A 17 9.64 25.31 -43.22
C GLY A 17 9.62 26.82 -42.99
N LEU A 18 10.42 27.56 -43.77
CA LEU A 18 10.48 29.03 -43.79
C LEU A 18 9.26 29.64 -44.48
N GLY A 19 8.87 30.86 -44.08
CA GLY A 19 7.95 31.71 -44.85
C GLY A 19 7.73 33.09 -44.21
N THR A 20 8.15 34.14 -44.90
CA THR A 20 8.24 35.57 -44.56
C THR A 20 6.93 36.36 -44.31
N LEU A 21 7.03 37.36 -43.44
CA LEU A 21 6.43 38.72 -43.41
C LEU A 21 5.03 38.97 -44.03
N GLY A 22 4.12 39.51 -43.22
CA GLY A 22 2.89 40.17 -43.65
C GLY A 22 2.23 40.98 -42.53
N LEU A 23 2.14 42.29 -42.75
CA LEU A 23 1.61 43.35 -41.89
C LEU A 23 0.06 43.29 -41.76
N GLY A 24 -0.46 43.51 -40.55
CA GLY A 24 -1.73 44.22 -40.27
C GLY A 24 -3.06 43.62 -40.75
N ALA A 25 -3.88 43.13 -39.81
CA ALA A 25 -5.33 43.31 -39.86
C ALA A 25 -5.94 43.15 -38.46
N LEU A 26 -6.58 44.23 -38.03
CA LEU A 26 -7.41 44.37 -36.85
C LEU A 26 -8.70 43.59 -37.10
N VAL A 27 -8.91 42.47 -36.40
CA VAL A 27 -10.22 41.81 -36.31
C VAL A 27 -10.50 41.51 -34.84
N MET A 28 -11.34 42.38 -34.28
CA MET A 28 -12.17 42.12 -33.12
C MET A 28 -13.00 40.86 -33.44
N GLY A 29 -12.63 39.73 -32.83
CA GLY A 29 -13.33 38.45 -33.01
C GLY A 29 -13.20 37.69 -31.71
N CYS A 30 -14.35 37.49 -31.05
CA CYS A 30 -14.52 36.92 -29.73
C CYS A 30 -13.53 35.78 -29.46
N TYR A 31 -12.61 36.01 -28.52
CA TYR A 31 -11.89 34.94 -27.86
C TYR A 31 -12.96 34.14 -27.13
N VAL A 32 -13.41 33.05 -27.75
CA VAL A 32 -14.20 32.03 -27.07
C VAL A 32 -13.25 31.50 -26.00
N GLY A 33 -13.51 31.94 -24.76
CA GLY A 33 -12.96 31.27 -23.60
C GLY A 33 -13.34 29.81 -23.76
N THR A 34 -12.34 28.95 -23.91
CA THR A 34 -12.50 27.56 -23.57
C THR A 34 -12.88 27.57 -22.09
N ASP A 35 -14.17 27.37 -21.81
CA ASP A 35 -14.60 26.77 -20.56
C ASP A 35 -13.81 25.45 -20.46
N GLU A 36 -12.66 25.49 -19.79
CA GLU A 36 -12.08 24.28 -19.23
C GLU A 36 -13.11 23.81 -18.21
N ALA A 37 -14.01 22.94 -18.65
CA ALA A 37 -14.81 22.13 -17.75
C ALA A 37 -13.83 21.55 -16.72
N PRO A 38 -14.07 21.74 -15.41
CA PRO A 38 -13.16 21.23 -14.39
C PRO A 38 -12.93 19.76 -14.70
N VAL A 39 -11.68 19.37 -14.94
CA VAL A 39 -11.33 17.99 -15.29
C VAL A 39 -11.92 17.11 -14.21
N ALA A 40 -13.02 16.45 -14.53
CA ALA A 40 -13.81 15.73 -13.56
C ALA A 40 -12.88 14.77 -12.82
N GLN A 41 -12.88 14.85 -11.50
CA GLN A 41 -12.02 14.01 -10.67
C GLN A 41 -12.31 12.53 -11.00
N PRO A 42 -11.29 11.66 -11.15
CA PRO A 42 -11.49 10.24 -11.41
C PRO A 42 -12.41 9.63 -10.37
N ARG A 43 -13.21 8.64 -10.75
CA ARG A 43 -14.22 8.04 -9.86
C ARG A 43 -13.56 7.49 -8.61
N SER A 44 -12.39 6.86 -8.76
CA SER A 44 -11.62 6.29 -7.65
C SER A 44 -11.11 7.33 -6.65
N LEU A 45 -11.09 8.62 -7.00
CA LEU A 45 -10.68 9.72 -6.11
C LEU A 45 -11.86 10.57 -5.62
N GLN A 46 -13.07 10.35 -6.12
CA GLN A 46 -14.23 11.17 -5.76
C GLN A 46 -14.67 10.90 -4.32
N GLY A 47 -14.77 11.96 -3.52
CA GLY A 47 -15.27 11.89 -2.14
C GLY A 47 -14.29 11.23 -1.14
N VAL A 48 -13.05 10.98 -1.56
CA VAL A 48 -11.97 10.47 -0.72
C VAL A 48 -10.99 11.60 -0.45
N GLU A 49 -10.72 11.86 0.82
CA GLU A 49 -9.69 12.83 1.21
C GLU A 49 -8.30 12.27 0.88
N VAL A 50 -7.39 13.14 0.45
CA VAL A 50 -6.03 12.75 0.07
C VAL A 50 -5.24 12.43 1.35
N ASP A 51 -5.27 11.17 1.76
CA ASP A 51 -4.52 10.63 2.90
C ASP A 51 -3.02 10.51 2.59
N GLY A 52 -2.20 10.32 3.63
CA GLY A 52 -0.75 10.25 3.55
C GLY A 52 -0.06 11.57 3.82
N ALA A 53 1.26 11.52 3.99
CA ALA A 53 2.09 12.66 4.38
C ALA A 53 3.41 12.65 3.59
N LEU A 54 3.93 13.83 3.28
CA LEU A 54 5.28 13.99 2.75
C LEU A 54 6.18 14.48 3.88
N THR A 55 7.00 13.57 4.41
CA THR A 55 7.87 13.86 5.54
C THR A 55 9.23 14.36 5.06
N VAL A 56 9.73 15.40 5.72
CA VAL A 56 11.06 15.97 5.46
C VAL A 56 11.87 15.90 6.76
N THR A 57 13.13 15.49 6.64
CA THR A 57 14.06 15.46 7.78
C THR A 57 14.41 16.88 8.26
N SER A 58 15.03 16.98 9.44
CA SER A 58 15.55 18.26 9.94
C SER A 58 16.59 18.93 9.04
N ARG A 59 17.15 18.22 8.05
CA ARG A 59 18.11 18.75 7.07
C ARG A 59 17.46 19.23 5.77
N GLY A 60 16.16 19.03 5.60
CA GLY A 60 15.46 19.36 4.35
C GLY A 60 15.39 18.21 3.34
N ASP A 61 15.85 17.01 3.69
CA ASP A 61 15.77 15.83 2.80
C ASP A 61 14.39 15.16 2.91
N PHE A 62 13.80 14.77 1.78
CA PHE A 62 12.57 13.98 1.75
C PHE A 62 12.79 12.56 2.28
N VAL A 63 11.80 12.01 2.98
CA VAL A 63 11.78 10.62 3.44
C VAL A 63 10.62 9.88 2.79
N PHE A 64 10.93 8.86 2.00
CA PHE A 64 9.92 7.97 1.47
C PHE A 64 9.46 6.97 2.54
N ASP A 65 8.53 7.40 3.39
CA ASP A 65 7.91 6.62 4.45
C ASP A 65 6.53 6.05 4.05
N ALA A 66 5.86 5.37 4.99
CA ALA A 66 4.55 4.77 4.76
C ALA A 66 3.46 5.81 4.45
N GLY A 67 3.59 7.04 4.97
CA GLY A 67 2.68 8.14 4.67
C GLY A 67 2.86 8.61 3.22
N ALA A 68 4.10 8.72 2.75
CA ALA A 68 4.37 9.08 1.37
C ALA A 68 3.89 7.99 0.39
N ARG A 69 4.07 6.71 0.75
CA ARG A 69 3.51 5.59 -0.03
C ARG A 69 1.99 5.68 -0.10
N ALA A 70 1.32 5.88 1.03
CA ALA A 70 -0.15 5.98 1.06
C ALA A 70 -0.66 7.13 0.17
N LEU A 71 0.04 8.27 0.17
CA LEU A 71 -0.26 9.38 -0.72
C LEU A 71 -0.13 8.99 -2.19
N PHE A 72 0.96 8.33 -2.57
CA PHE A 72 1.17 7.89 -3.96
C PHE A 72 0.14 6.83 -4.36
N ASP A 73 -0.12 5.84 -3.52
CA ASP A 73 -1.12 4.78 -3.73
C ASP A 73 -2.53 5.36 -3.92
N HIS A 74 -2.87 6.46 -3.22
CA HIS A 74 -4.13 7.17 -3.44
C HIS A 74 -4.30 7.62 -4.90
N PHE A 75 -3.30 8.29 -5.48
CA PHE A 75 -3.39 8.73 -6.88
C PHE A 75 -3.28 7.57 -7.87
N LEU A 76 -2.46 6.57 -7.57
CA LEU A 76 -2.29 5.38 -8.40
C LEU A 76 -3.57 4.51 -8.43
N ALA A 77 -4.49 4.67 -7.48
CA ALA A 77 -5.82 4.07 -7.57
C ALA A 77 -6.64 4.57 -8.79
N ALA A 78 -6.27 5.69 -9.41
CA ALA A 78 -6.86 6.17 -10.65
C ALA A 78 -6.16 5.66 -11.93
N GLU A 79 -5.16 4.78 -11.81
CA GLU A 79 -4.53 4.10 -12.96
C GLU A 79 -5.60 3.41 -13.82
N GLY A 80 -5.54 3.63 -15.13
CA GLY A 80 -6.52 3.09 -16.08
C GLY A 80 -7.83 3.87 -16.19
N GLU A 81 -8.11 4.83 -15.29
CA GLU A 81 -9.23 5.80 -15.45
C GLU A 81 -8.79 7.09 -16.14
N VAL A 82 -7.54 7.48 -15.95
CA VAL A 82 -6.89 8.63 -16.59
C VAL A 82 -5.62 8.19 -17.32
N ASP A 83 -5.17 9.00 -18.27
CA ASP A 83 -3.87 8.80 -18.90
C ASP A 83 -2.72 9.11 -17.92
N ASP A 84 -1.56 8.50 -18.17
CA ASP A 84 -0.38 8.62 -17.31
C ASP A 84 0.08 10.06 -17.12
N ALA A 85 -0.01 10.91 -18.16
CA ALA A 85 0.41 12.30 -18.05
C ALA A 85 -0.50 13.08 -17.11
N SER A 86 -1.82 12.83 -17.16
CA SER A 86 -2.77 13.41 -16.21
C SER A 86 -2.55 12.90 -14.78
N LEU A 87 -2.24 11.62 -14.59
CA LEU A 87 -1.93 11.06 -13.27
C LEU A 87 -0.68 11.71 -12.68
N HIS A 88 0.39 11.75 -13.47
CA HIS A 88 1.67 12.36 -13.12
C HIS A 88 1.53 13.85 -12.78
N ALA A 89 0.76 14.61 -13.56
CA ALA A 89 0.51 16.03 -13.30
C ALA A 89 -0.21 16.25 -11.95
N ARG A 90 -1.17 15.38 -11.60
CA ARG A 90 -1.90 15.46 -10.32
C ARG A 90 -0.97 15.18 -9.14
N VAL A 91 -0.16 14.12 -9.22
CA VAL A 91 0.82 13.81 -8.17
C VAL A 91 1.84 14.94 -8.02
N ARG A 92 2.35 15.47 -9.14
CA ARG A 92 3.30 16.58 -9.12
C ARG A 92 2.70 17.83 -8.46
N GLN A 93 1.47 18.18 -8.83
CA GLN A 93 0.75 19.29 -8.22
C GLN A 93 0.62 19.11 -6.70
N GLU A 94 0.25 17.91 -6.24
CA GLU A 94 0.10 17.63 -4.80
C GLU A 94 1.43 17.73 -4.06
N ILE A 95 2.52 17.23 -4.65
CA ILE A 95 3.88 17.36 -4.10
C ILE A 95 4.26 18.84 -4.00
N ASP A 96 4.10 19.61 -5.08
CA ASP A 96 4.46 21.02 -5.12
C ASP A 96 3.62 21.86 -4.13
N LEU A 97 2.35 21.49 -3.90
CA LEU A 97 1.49 22.12 -2.90
C LEU A 97 1.98 21.87 -1.47
N ARG A 98 2.40 20.64 -1.15
CA ARG A 98 2.82 20.25 0.21
C ARG A 98 4.26 20.65 0.53
N LEU A 99 5.15 20.67 -0.46
CA LEU A 99 6.59 20.91 -0.31
C LEU A 99 7.06 22.19 -1.01
N ALA A 100 6.15 23.15 -1.23
CA ALA A 100 6.40 24.37 -2.01
C ALA A 100 7.73 25.06 -1.68
N GLY A 101 8.59 25.18 -2.69
CA GLY A 101 9.88 25.88 -2.59
C GLY A 101 10.98 25.11 -1.85
N GLN A 102 10.78 23.82 -1.57
CA GLN A 102 11.78 22.95 -0.95
C GLN A 102 12.42 22.04 -2.00
N ASP A 103 13.73 21.81 -1.90
CA ASP A 103 14.43 20.82 -2.74
C ASP A 103 13.86 19.38 -2.54
N ALA A 104 13.22 19.15 -1.39
CA ALA A 104 12.48 17.92 -1.08
C ALA A 104 11.36 17.60 -2.09
N ALA A 105 10.80 18.59 -2.80
CA ALA A 105 9.77 18.37 -3.81
C ALA A 105 10.29 17.54 -4.99
N GLU A 106 11.51 17.83 -5.47
CA GLU A 106 12.12 17.02 -6.54
C GLU A 106 12.48 15.61 -6.03
N GLN A 107 12.97 15.51 -4.79
CA GLN A 107 13.28 14.20 -4.19
C GLN A 107 12.00 13.33 -4.03
N ALA A 108 10.88 13.94 -3.66
CA ALA A 108 9.59 13.26 -3.59
C ALA A 108 9.08 12.84 -4.97
N TRP A 109 9.30 13.68 -5.98
CA TRP A 109 8.97 13.35 -7.37
C TRP A 109 9.81 12.18 -7.91
N ASP A 110 11.12 12.20 -7.69
CA ASP A 110 12.02 11.11 -8.09
C ASP A 110 11.65 9.81 -7.38
N ALA A 111 11.29 9.88 -6.09
CA ALA A 111 10.81 8.73 -5.33
C ALA A 111 9.49 8.16 -5.88
N PHE A 112 8.56 9.02 -6.29
CA PHE A 112 7.32 8.59 -6.95
C PHE A 112 7.61 7.86 -8.27
N VAL A 113 8.48 8.41 -9.12
CA VAL A 113 8.84 7.78 -10.40
C VAL A 113 9.50 6.42 -10.16
N GLY A 114 10.47 6.34 -9.24
CA GLY A 114 11.09 5.07 -8.85
C GLY A 114 10.07 4.07 -8.29
N TYR A 115 9.07 4.54 -7.56
CA TYR A 115 8.01 3.68 -7.03
C TYR A 115 7.10 3.10 -8.11
N VAL A 116 6.75 3.88 -9.12
CA VAL A 116 5.98 3.40 -10.28
C VAL A 116 6.78 2.35 -11.04
N GLU A 117 8.06 2.60 -11.32
CA GLU A 117 8.96 1.63 -11.97
C GLU A 117 9.07 0.33 -11.15
N TYR A 118 9.27 0.44 -9.83
CA TYR A 118 9.27 -0.70 -8.92
C TYR A 118 7.99 -1.54 -9.04
N ARG A 119 6.80 -0.92 -9.02
CA ARG A 119 5.52 -1.62 -9.14
C ARG A 119 5.39 -2.35 -10.48
N HIS A 120 5.82 -1.72 -11.58
CA HIS A 120 5.79 -2.35 -12.90
C HIS A 120 6.70 -3.57 -12.99
N GLU A 121 7.95 -3.45 -12.55
CA GLU A 121 8.93 -4.54 -12.58
C GLU A 121 8.51 -5.69 -11.64
N VAL A 122 7.96 -5.39 -10.46
CA VAL A 122 7.41 -6.40 -9.55
C VAL A 122 6.21 -7.12 -10.16
N SER A 123 5.33 -6.40 -10.88
CA SER A 123 4.21 -7.03 -11.60
C SER A 123 4.71 -7.98 -12.68
N ALA A 124 5.69 -7.56 -13.49
CA ALA A 124 6.30 -8.41 -14.52
C ALA A 124 6.98 -9.64 -13.92
N LEU A 125 7.67 -9.49 -12.78
CA LEU A 125 8.26 -10.58 -12.03
C LEU A 125 7.20 -11.57 -11.54
N ALA A 126 6.08 -11.08 -10.99
CA ALA A 126 4.98 -11.92 -10.53
C ALA A 126 4.36 -12.72 -11.69
N GLU A 127 4.21 -12.11 -12.86
CA GLU A 127 3.76 -12.79 -14.08
C GLU A 127 4.76 -13.86 -14.54
N HIS A 128 6.06 -13.58 -14.47
CA HIS A 128 7.11 -14.54 -14.83
C HIS A 128 7.06 -15.82 -13.99
N TYR A 129 6.81 -15.68 -12.69
CA TYR A 129 6.72 -16.80 -11.75
C TYR A 129 5.31 -17.40 -11.65
N ALA A 130 4.31 -16.86 -12.36
CA ALA A 130 2.95 -17.35 -12.31
C ALA A 130 2.86 -18.84 -12.71
N GLY A 131 2.26 -19.65 -11.84
CA GLY A 131 2.12 -21.10 -12.04
C GLY A 131 3.37 -21.95 -11.72
N SER A 132 4.45 -21.32 -11.25
CA SER A 132 5.62 -22.05 -10.74
C SER A 132 5.33 -22.73 -9.40
N ASP A 133 6.07 -23.79 -9.08
CA ASP A 133 6.04 -24.37 -7.73
C ASP A 133 6.57 -23.35 -6.70
N PRO A 134 5.78 -22.94 -5.70
CA PRO A 134 6.18 -21.89 -4.76
C PRO A 134 7.46 -22.20 -3.99
N HIS A 135 7.71 -23.47 -3.67
CA HIS A 135 8.91 -23.88 -2.93
C HIS A 135 10.18 -23.75 -3.75
N ALA A 136 10.14 -24.14 -5.03
CA ALA A 136 11.26 -23.99 -5.94
C ALA A 136 11.46 -22.53 -6.40
N ALA A 137 10.37 -21.76 -6.52
CA ALA A 137 10.39 -20.40 -7.07
C ALA A 137 10.74 -19.30 -6.07
N LEU A 138 10.54 -19.51 -4.76
CA LEU A 138 10.62 -18.42 -3.78
C LEU A 138 11.99 -17.73 -3.76
N GLU A 139 13.07 -18.47 -3.52
CA GLU A 139 14.40 -17.86 -3.38
C GLU A 139 14.88 -17.10 -4.63
N PRO A 140 14.80 -17.65 -5.87
CA PRO A 140 15.20 -16.87 -7.04
C PRO A 140 14.27 -15.68 -7.30
N MET A 141 12.98 -15.77 -6.97
CA MET A 141 12.06 -14.63 -7.04
C MET A 141 12.45 -13.54 -6.03
N LEU A 142 12.81 -13.90 -4.80
CA LEU A 142 13.24 -12.94 -3.78
C LEU A 142 14.58 -12.27 -4.13
N GLU A 143 15.50 -13.00 -4.76
CA GLU A 143 16.75 -12.43 -5.27
C GLU A 143 16.47 -11.36 -6.34
N GLN A 144 15.65 -11.68 -7.35
CA GLN A 144 15.25 -10.73 -8.39
C GLN A 144 14.46 -9.55 -7.83
N LEU A 145 13.57 -9.78 -6.86
CA LEU A 145 12.85 -8.71 -6.17
C LEU A 145 13.81 -7.76 -5.44
N GLY A 146 14.86 -8.30 -4.83
CA GLY A 146 15.92 -7.51 -4.21
C GLY A 146 16.71 -6.66 -5.21
N GLU A 147 17.02 -7.21 -6.39
CA GLU A 147 17.67 -6.48 -7.49
C GLU A 147 16.78 -5.34 -8.01
N ILE A 148 15.51 -5.63 -8.30
CA ILE A 148 14.52 -4.64 -8.73
C ILE A 148 14.39 -3.52 -7.69
N ARG A 149 14.27 -3.87 -6.41
CA ARG A 149 14.23 -2.88 -5.32
C ARG A 149 15.48 -2.01 -5.33
N ALA A 150 16.67 -2.60 -5.41
CA ALA A 150 17.92 -1.86 -5.36
C ALA A 150 18.11 -0.91 -6.55
N SER A 151 17.61 -1.27 -7.74
CA SER A 151 17.73 -0.43 -8.94
C SER A 151 16.67 0.66 -9.06
N THR A 152 15.53 0.55 -8.35
CA THR A 152 14.39 1.47 -8.47
C THR A 152 14.26 2.38 -7.25
N ILE A 153 13.79 1.85 -6.12
CA ILE A 153 13.44 2.62 -4.92
C ILE A 153 14.50 2.57 -3.82
N GLY A 154 15.44 1.62 -3.89
CA GLY A 154 16.42 1.37 -2.84
C GLY A 154 15.80 0.87 -1.53
N ASP A 155 16.52 1.14 -0.42
CA ASP A 155 16.05 0.81 0.93
C ASP A 155 15.29 2.01 1.53
N VAL A 156 13.98 2.01 1.35
CA VAL A 156 13.07 3.08 1.79
C VAL A 156 12.05 2.56 2.82
N PRO A 157 11.77 3.31 3.91
CA PRO A 157 10.83 2.86 4.94
C PRO A 157 9.39 2.62 4.45
N GLY A 158 8.96 3.34 3.41
CA GLY A 158 7.60 3.26 2.88
C GLY A 158 7.27 1.96 2.17
N VAL A 159 8.29 1.26 1.67
CA VAL A 159 8.13 -0.03 1.00
C VAL A 159 8.98 -1.03 1.77
N PRO A 160 8.45 -1.72 2.80
CA PRO A 160 9.23 -2.70 3.55
C PRO A 160 9.55 -3.94 2.70
N ASP A 161 10.67 -4.62 3.01
CA ASP A 161 10.99 -5.92 2.41
C ASP A 161 10.11 -7.02 3.02
N ASP A 162 9.23 -7.61 2.20
CA ASP A 162 8.35 -8.70 2.61
C ASP A 162 9.02 -10.08 2.48
N GLY A 163 10.27 -10.17 1.98
CA GLY A 163 10.99 -11.43 1.81
C GLY A 163 11.03 -12.34 3.05
N PRO A 164 11.41 -11.82 4.24
CA PRO A 164 11.35 -12.60 5.49
C PRO A 164 9.95 -13.14 5.79
N ARG A 165 8.90 -12.35 5.57
CA ARG A 165 7.50 -12.78 5.80
C ARG A 165 7.09 -13.86 4.81
N LEU A 166 7.47 -13.76 3.54
CA LEU A 166 7.15 -14.75 2.52
C LEU A 166 7.85 -16.10 2.80
N ARG A 167 9.13 -16.08 3.18
CA ARG A 167 9.87 -17.28 3.62
C ARG A 167 9.20 -17.96 4.80
N ALA A 168 8.81 -17.16 5.79
CA ALA A 168 8.08 -17.68 6.94
C ALA A 168 6.73 -18.26 6.55
N ALA A 169 5.95 -17.62 5.69
CA ALA A 169 4.66 -18.16 5.24
C ALA A 169 4.81 -19.55 4.59
N LEU A 170 5.81 -19.75 3.72
CA LEU A 170 6.07 -21.08 3.13
C LEU A 170 6.59 -22.09 4.15
N THR A 171 7.44 -21.66 5.08
CA THR A 171 7.96 -22.53 6.16
C THR A 171 6.84 -22.99 7.09
N ALA A 172 5.93 -22.08 7.46
CA ALA A 172 4.76 -22.38 8.27
C ALA A 172 3.84 -23.38 7.57
N ARG A 173 3.58 -23.15 6.27
CA ARG A 173 2.78 -24.06 5.45
C ARG A 173 3.38 -25.47 5.42
N ALA A 174 4.69 -25.59 5.15
CA ALA A 174 5.37 -26.87 5.13
C ALA A 174 5.25 -27.62 6.46
N ALA A 175 5.37 -26.93 7.59
CA ALA A 175 5.20 -27.54 8.92
C ALA A 175 3.75 -27.98 9.20
N LEU A 176 2.75 -27.27 8.67
CA LEU A 176 1.34 -27.65 8.80
C LEU A 176 1.01 -28.89 7.95
N GLU A 177 1.61 -29.01 6.78
CA GLU A 177 1.37 -30.10 5.82
C GLU A 177 2.21 -31.35 6.11
N ASP A 178 3.28 -31.25 6.91
CA ASP A 178 4.17 -32.38 7.24
C ASP A 178 3.46 -33.43 8.12
N PRO A 179 3.21 -34.65 7.60
CA PRO A 179 2.54 -35.72 8.34
C PRO A 179 3.46 -36.40 9.35
N GLN A 180 4.77 -36.18 9.29
CA GLN A 180 5.74 -36.75 10.24
C GLN A 180 5.84 -35.93 11.52
N LEU A 181 5.32 -34.70 11.54
CA LEU A 181 5.30 -33.88 12.74
C LEU A 181 4.13 -34.23 13.65
N ASP A 182 4.46 -34.52 14.90
CA ASP A 182 3.48 -34.58 15.95
C ASP A 182 2.92 -33.17 16.26
N PRO A 183 1.74 -33.07 16.92
CA PRO A 183 1.12 -31.79 17.21
C PRO A 183 1.97 -30.85 18.09
N ALA A 184 2.79 -31.39 19.00
CA ALA A 184 3.60 -30.59 19.92
C ALA A 184 4.81 -30.00 19.18
N GLU A 185 5.47 -30.79 18.34
CA GLU A 185 6.59 -30.36 17.52
C GLU A 185 6.14 -29.31 16.49
N ARG A 186 5.01 -29.53 15.82
CA ARG A 186 4.40 -28.55 14.90
C ARG A 186 4.14 -27.22 15.60
N THR A 187 3.53 -27.25 16.80
CA THR A 187 3.25 -26.05 17.59
C THR A 187 4.54 -25.32 17.97
N SER A 188 5.57 -26.06 18.39
CA SER A 188 6.88 -25.48 18.75
C SER A 188 7.53 -24.79 17.55
N ARG A 189 7.52 -25.42 16.36
CA ARG A 189 8.10 -24.84 15.13
C ARG A 189 7.38 -23.56 14.71
N LEU A 190 6.06 -23.55 14.71
CA LEU A 190 5.26 -22.36 14.36
C LEU A 190 5.46 -21.22 15.37
N THR A 191 5.61 -21.55 16.67
CA THR A 191 5.88 -20.56 17.71
C THR A 191 7.26 -19.92 17.52
N ALA A 192 8.29 -20.72 17.23
CA ALA A 192 9.64 -20.23 16.97
C ALA A 192 9.67 -19.31 15.74
N LEU A 193 8.98 -19.69 14.66
CA LEU A 193 8.90 -18.90 13.44
C LEU A 193 8.21 -17.54 13.67
N ARG A 194 7.14 -17.52 14.46
CA ARG A 194 6.47 -16.27 14.84
C ARG A 194 7.36 -15.37 15.70
N ALA A 195 8.17 -15.96 16.58
CA ALA A 195 9.11 -15.20 17.40
C ALA A 195 10.22 -14.54 16.55
N ASP A 196 10.73 -15.25 15.54
CA ASP A 196 11.80 -14.78 14.65
C ASP A 196 11.36 -13.60 13.77
N LEU A 197 10.12 -13.61 13.28
CA LEU A 197 9.53 -12.51 12.52
C LEU A 197 9.29 -11.23 13.35
N GLY A 198 9.42 -11.30 14.67
CA GLY A 198 9.07 -10.22 15.59
C GLY A 198 7.56 -9.94 15.68
N GLN A 199 7.20 -9.00 16.55
CA GLN A 199 5.84 -8.44 16.64
C GLN A 199 5.76 -7.24 15.68
N GLY A 200 5.65 -7.48 14.37
CA GLY A 200 5.14 -6.42 13.47
C GLY A 200 3.77 -5.94 13.97
N PRO A 201 3.33 -4.69 13.68
CA PRO A 201 1.98 -4.28 14.03
C PRO A 201 1.04 -5.33 13.42
N GLU A 202 0.36 -6.13 14.25
CA GLU A 202 -0.57 -7.12 13.73
C GLU A 202 -1.79 -6.36 13.21
N PRO A 203 -1.98 -6.25 11.88
CA PRO A 203 -3.13 -5.55 11.32
C PRO A 203 -4.46 -6.23 11.75
N GLU A 204 -4.39 -7.45 12.28
CA GLU A 204 -5.52 -8.25 12.73
C GLU A 204 -5.77 -8.24 14.24
N ALA A 205 -5.02 -7.48 15.06
CA ALA A 205 -5.16 -7.55 16.52
C ALA A 205 -6.62 -7.38 17.00
N PRO A 206 -7.42 -6.42 16.48
CA PRO A 206 -8.83 -6.31 16.85
C PRO A 206 -9.65 -7.54 16.42
N SER A 207 -9.48 -8.02 15.19
CA SER A 207 -10.20 -9.19 14.66
C SER A 207 -9.86 -10.46 15.43
N ARG A 208 -8.61 -10.63 15.87
CA ARG A 208 -8.18 -11.77 16.68
C ARG A 208 -8.71 -11.73 18.11
N ILE A 209 -8.73 -10.55 18.73
CA ILE A 209 -9.36 -10.38 20.04
C ILE A 209 -10.84 -10.77 19.95
N LEU A 210 -11.54 -10.31 18.91
CA LEU A 210 -12.94 -10.69 18.66
C LEU A 210 -13.11 -12.20 18.45
N SER A 211 -12.26 -12.83 17.62
CA SER A 211 -12.31 -14.30 17.41
C SER A 211 -12.04 -15.09 18.68
N ARG A 212 -11.08 -14.65 19.51
CA ARG A 212 -10.78 -15.28 20.81
C ARG A 212 -11.94 -15.12 21.79
N ILE A 213 -12.55 -13.94 21.85
CA ILE A 213 -13.75 -13.71 22.66
C ILE A 213 -14.88 -14.62 22.20
N HIS A 214 -15.12 -14.73 20.88
CA HIS A 214 -16.18 -15.57 20.36
C HIS A 214 -15.97 -17.06 20.74
N ALA A 215 -14.76 -17.59 20.51
CA ALA A 215 -14.42 -18.96 20.87
C ALA A 215 -14.50 -19.23 22.38
N ALA A 216 -14.05 -18.29 23.21
CA ALA A 216 -14.08 -18.44 24.67
C ALA A 216 -15.50 -18.37 25.24
N LEU A 217 -16.39 -17.59 24.60
CA LEU A 217 -17.79 -17.44 25.02
C LEU A 217 -18.72 -18.52 24.45
N GLU A 218 -18.28 -19.33 23.48
CA GLU A 218 -19.08 -20.39 22.85
C GLU A 218 -19.47 -21.48 23.87
N SER A 219 -18.58 -21.79 24.81
CA SER A 219 -18.80 -22.79 25.86
C SER A 219 -19.50 -22.25 27.10
N ILE A 220 -19.75 -20.93 27.18
CA ILE A 220 -20.35 -20.27 28.34
C ILE A 220 -21.81 -19.92 28.02
N PRO A 221 -22.79 -20.43 28.78
CA PRO A 221 -24.20 -20.08 28.61
C PRO A 221 -24.43 -18.57 28.62
N ALA A 222 -25.36 -18.09 27.79
CA ALA A 222 -25.63 -16.65 27.64
C ALA A 222 -26.18 -16.00 28.92
N ASP A 223 -26.81 -16.78 29.80
CA ASP A 223 -27.35 -16.38 31.09
C ASP A 223 -26.30 -16.38 32.22
N ASP A 224 -25.13 -16.99 32.01
CA ASP A 224 -24.01 -16.92 32.95
C ASP A 224 -23.19 -15.62 32.74
N VAL A 225 -23.83 -14.51 33.09
CA VAL A 225 -23.29 -13.15 32.89
C VAL A 225 -21.96 -12.95 33.61
N GLU A 226 -21.75 -13.61 34.76
CA GLU A 226 -20.53 -13.45 35.54
C GLU A 226 -19.35 -14.19 34.90
N ALA A 227 -19.54 -15.43 34.44
CA ALA A 227 -18.50 -16.15 33.71
C ALA A 227 -18.14 -15.46 32.38
N ARG A 228 -19.14 -14.95 31.65
CA ARG A 228 -18.90 -14.17 30.42
C ARG A 228 -18.15 -12.87 30.70
N ARG A 229 -18.52 -12.14 31.77
CA ARG A 229 -17.85 -10.91 32.23
C ARG A 229 -16.38 -11.16 32.54
N ALA A 230 -16.05 -12.23 33.26
CA ALA A 230 -14.68 -12.56 33.62
C ALA A 230 -13.80 -12.76 32.37
N VAL A 231 -14.26 -13.56 31.41
CA VAL A 231 -13.55 -13.81 30.14
C VAL A 231 -13.41 -12.53 29.30
N LEU A 232 -14.48 -11.74 29.19
CA LEU A 232 -14.45 -10.47 28.45
C LEU A 232 -13.49 -9.46 29.07
N THR A 233 -13.41 -9.41 30.40
CA THR A 233 -12.51 -8.51 31.13
C THR A 233 -11.06 -8.91 30.92
N GLU A 234 -10.76 -10.20 30.98
CA GLU A 234 -9.41 -10.73 30.72
C GLU A 234 -8.93 -10.41 29.29
N LEU A 235 -9.81 -10.57 28.30
CA LEU A 235 -9.43 -10.46 26.89
C LEU A 235 -9.51 -9.05 26.31
N ALA A 236 -10.40 -8.19 26.81
CA ALA A 236 -10.68 -6.86 26.24
C ALA A 236 -10.74 -5.71 27.25
N GLY A 237 -10.63 -6.01 28.55
CA GLY A 237 -10.71 -5.03 29.63
C GLY A 237 -12.14 -4.67 30.03
N ASP A 238 -12.26 -4.13 31.25
CA ASP A 238 -13.54 -3.86 31.93
C ASP A 238 -14.53 -3.05 31.08
N ALA A 239 -14.05 -1.95 30.49
CA ALA A 239 -14.90 -1.05 29.72
C ALA A 239 -15.48 -1.71 28.46
N ALA A 240 -14.71 -2.61 27.83
CA ALA A 240 -15.18 -3.36 26.66
C ALA A 240 -16.15 -4.47 27.06
N ALA A 241 -15.88 -5.15 28.18
CA ALA A 241 -16.76 -6.17 28.74
C ALA A 241 -18.17 -5.60 29.04
N GLU A 242 -18.25 -4.42 29.65
CA GLU A 242 -19.53 -3.76 29.93
C GLU A 242 -20.33 -3.41 28.67
N ARG A 243 -19.65 -2.85 27.66
CA ARG A 243 -20.29 -2.53 26.38
C ARG A 243 -20.81 -3.78 25.67
N TRP A 244 -20.07 -4.89 25.76
CA TRP A 244 -20.45 -6.16 25.16
C TRP A 244 -21.69 -6.75 25.83
N LEU A 245 -21.70 -6.85 27.17
CA LEU A 245 -22.85 -7.37 27.92
C LEU A 245 -24.10 -6.50 27.73
N ALA A 246 -23.93 -5.18 27.59
CA ALA A 246 -25.03 -4.28 27.26
C ALA A 246 -25.58 -4.54 25.84
N LEU A 247 -24.73 -4.87 24.87
CA LEU A 247 -25.16 -5.26 23.53
C LEU A 247 -25.91 -6.59 23.52
N GLU A 248 -25.44 -7.58 24.28
CA GLU A 248 -26.11 -8.89 24.39
C GLU A 248 -27.50 -8.77 25.01
N ARG A 249 -27.65 -7.97 26.08
CA ARG A 249 -28.98 -7.69 26.67
C ARG A 249 -29.94 -7.06 25.65
N ARG A 250 -29.48 -6.03 24.91
CA ARG A 250 -30.30 -5.40 23.86
C ARG A 250 -30.72 -6.38 22.78
N ARG A 251 -29.86 -7.34 22.41
CA ARG A 251 -30.20 -8.38 21.42
C ARG A 251 -31.29 -9.33 21.93
N VAL A 252 -31.20 -9.75 23.19
CA VAL A 252 -32.23 -10.60 23.81
C VAL A 252 -33.57 -9.86 23.91
N GLU A 253 -33.55 -8.59 24.34
CA GLU A 253 -34.74 -7.74 24.43
C GLU A 253 -35.41 -7.54 23.06
N ALA A 254 -34.61 -7.30 22.00
CA ALA A 254 -35.13 -7.15 20.64
C ALA A 254 -35.78 -8.44 20.12
N LEU A 255 -35.13 -9.60 20.32
CA LEU A 255 -35.67 -10.89 19.91
C LEU A 255 -36.96 -11.27 20.67
N ALA A 256 -37.08 -10.84 21.93
CA ALA A 256 -38.29 -11.03 22.74
C ALA A 256 -39.43 -10.08 22.36
N ALA A 257 -39.14 -8.94 21.73
CA ALA A 257 -40.14 -7.98 21.27
C ALA A 257 -40.72 -8.31 19.87
N GLU A 258 -40.04 -9.16 19.11
CA GLU A 258 -40.44 -9.60 17.76
C GLU A 258 -41.24 -10.92 17.73
N GLY A 259 -41.35 -11.62 18.88
CA GLY A 259 -42.11 -12.88 19.04
C GLY A 259 -43.39 -12.71 19.83
#